data_AF-A0A6A4VY54-F1
#
_entry.id   AF-A0A6A4VY54-F1
#
_cell.length_a   1.000
_cell.length_b   1.000
_cell.length_c   1.000
_cell.angle_alpha   90.00
_cell.angle_beta   90.00
_cell.angle_gamma   90.00
#
_symmetry.space_group_name_H-M   'P 1'
#
loop_
_entity.id
_entity.type
_entity.pdbx_description
1 polymer ?
#
loop_
_entity_poly.entity_id
_entity_poly.type
_entity_poly.pdbx_seq_one_letter_code
_entity_poly.pdbx_strand_id
1 'polypeptide(L)'
;MQARLDGLLSLVVPAAGADGGRRPAQRRLLQLGELVLRALCLALCALLCWQAVRRFRQQQVHTAVLVMETGVPNITVCPAEGVSEAQPGAHGRWAVGNITQEQYVRQADRPLASVLARCFAGSPTCCLPECPPDRQRLGRWHEVLVPGPTRPLLCHRLQLNDTDATLVHRNGGLSMDFFAPPFGPRSGGLFEVLPHALERPVLLYGVGPRSASVTAALDDGKPQHVALRVSTEVMRSVSRRQRPCRHQHSYSQQSCRISCWHAAAAAAVGCRALGFDPVPGVPLCANASSLSELYGALYARGWPATEANCPCPPACHVVKHHGGEERRYYPAAPHPTVTVVLSQWTTVMKEQLSTTAQQLASELGGLLGLLLGVSVWTLAALLWRLVSTLCGPCLAPRAAASCARPPQHWAHSKTVITVT
;
A
#
# COMPACT_ATOMS: atom_id res chain seq x y z
N MET A 1 -46.49 -6.84 7.76
CA MET A 1 -46.35 -8.03 6.88
C MET A 1 -46.30 -9.37 7.64
N GLN A 2 -46.24 -9.38 8.97
CA GLN A 2 -46.28 -10.60 9.80
C GLN A 2 -47.70 -11.09 10.14
N ALA A 3 -48.73 -10.26 9.95
CA ALA A 3 -50.13 -10.60 10.27
C ALA A 3 -50.92 -11.24 9.10
N ARG A 4 -50.26 -11.62 8.00
CA ARG A 4 -50.91 -12.23 6.81
C ARG A 4 -50.46 -13.67 6.52
N LEU A 5 -49.55 -14.23 7.31
CA LEU A 5 -49.09 -15.62 7.16
C LEU A 5 -49.80 -16.61 8.09
N ASP A 6 -50.43 -16.14 9.17
CA ASP A 6 -51.22 -17.01 10.07
C ASP A 6 -52.61 -17.39 9.51
N GLY A 7 -53.03 -16.77 8.40
CA GLY A 7 -54.33 -17.04 7.76
C GLY A 7 -54.34 -18.16 6.71
N LEU A 8 -53.18 -18.64 6.26
CA LEU A 8 -53.08 -19.61 5.15
C LEU A 8 -52.71 -21.04 5.58
N LEU A 9 -52.43 -21.28 6.87
CA LEU A 9 -52.23 -22.64 7.42
C LEU A 9 -53.50 -23.23 8.07
N SER A 10 -54.62 -22.50 8.08
CA SER A 10 -55.87 -22.90 8.73
C SER A 10 -56.87 -23.63 7.79
N LEU A 11 -56.49 -23.89 6.54
CA LEU A 11 -57.36 -24.48 5.52
C LEU A 11 -56.74 -25.75 4.95
N VAL A 12 -56.55 -26.79 5.77
CA VAL A 12 -56.78 -28.23 5.48
C VAL A 12 -56.56 -29.01 6.78
N VAL A 13 -57.47 -28.91 7.75
CA VAL A 13 -57.63 -29.98 8.76
C VAL A 13 -59.12 -30.20 8.94
N PRO A 14 -59.72 -31.25 8.34
CA PRO A 14 -61.08 -31.61 8.66
C PRO A 14 -61.14 -32.09 10.11
N ALA A 15 -62.13 -31.59 10.84
CA ALA A 15 -62.47 -32.05 12.18
C ALA A 15 -62.94 -33.52 12.10
N ALA A 16 -62.02 -34.45 12.34
CA ALA A 16 -62.30 -35.87 12.44
C ALA A 16 -62.59 -36.22 13.90
N GLY A 17 -63.87 -36.17 14.28
CA GLY A 17 -64.39 -36.94 15.40
C GLY A 17 -64.51 -38.40 14.98
N ALA A 18 -63.59 -39.26 15.45
CA ALA A 18 -63.76 -40.71 15.56
C ALA A 18 -62.52 -41.29 16.27
N ASP A 19 -62.68 -41.60 17.55
CA ASP A 19 -61.78 -42.47 18.32
C ASP A 19 -61.85 -43.89 17.74
N GLY A 20 -61.06 -44.13 16.70
CA GLY A 20 -60.84 -45.45 16.11
C GLY A 20 -59.36 -45.76 16.16
N GLY A 21 -58.97 -46.81 16.90
CA GLY A 21 -57.60 -47.23 17.19
C GLY A 21 -56.62 -47.02 16.03
N ARG A 22 -55.92 -45.87 16.03
CA ARG A 22 -54.80 -45.61 15.12
C ARG A 22 -53.72 -46.63 15.43
N ARG A 23 -53.57 -47.58 14.51
CA ARG A 23 -52.62 -48.70 14.58
C ARG A 23 -51.21 -48.16 14.93
N PRO A 24 -50.46 -48.81 15.84
CA PRO A 24 -49.13 -48.39 16.28
C PRO A 24 -48.14 -48.15 15.13
N ALA A 25 -48.37 -48.75 13.96
CA ALA A 25 -47.62 -48.51 12.73
C ALA A 25 -47.66 -47.04 12.25
N GLN A 26 -48.80 -46.34 12.37
CA GLN A 26 -48.94 -44.96 11.89
C GLN A 26 -48.15 -43.96 12.75
N ARG A 27 -48.09 -44.18 14.07
CA ARG A 27 -47.27 -43.36 14.98
C ARG A 27 -45.78 -43.53 14.70
N ARG A 28 -45.33 -44.77 14.42
CA ARG A 28 -43.93 -45.04 14.05
C ARG A 28 -43.54 -44.37 12.73
N LEU A 29 -44.42 -44.39 11.73
CA LEU A 29 -44.15 -43.72 10.45
C LEU A 29 -44.03 -42.19 10.61
N LEU A 30 -44.88 -41.56 11.41
CA LEU A 30 -44.80 -40.12 11.70
C LEU A 30 -43.50 -39.75 12.45
N GLN A 31 -43.12 -40.56 13.45
CA GLN A 31 -41.86 -40.37 14.19
C GLN A 31 -40.63 -40.54 13.29
N LEU A 32 -40.63 -41.54 12.40
CA LEU A 32 -39.56 -41.72 11.42
C LEU A 32 -39.49 -40.53 10.46
N GLY A 33 -40.64 -40.03 9.99
CA GLY A 33 -40.70 -38.83 9.14
C GLY A 33 -40.11 -37.59 9.81
N GLU A 34 -40.44 -37.34 11.08
CA GLU A 34 -39.91 -36.23 11.87
C GLU A 34 -38.39 -36.35 12.08
N LEU A 35 -37.90 -37.55 12.39
CA LEU A 35 -36.47 -37.81 12.56
C LEU A 35 -35.69 -37.62 11.26
N VAL A 36 -36.21 -38.13 10.13
CA VAL A 36 -35.59 -37.95 8.81
C VAL A 36 -35.56 -36.47 8.44
N LEU A 37 -36.66 -35.74 8.65
CA LEU A 37 -36.71 -34.30 8.38
C LEU A 37 -35.69 -33.54 9.23
N ARG A 38 -35.62 -33.81 10.54
CA ARG A 38 -34.62 -33.19 11.44
C ARG A 38 -33.19 -33.52 11.03
N ALA A 39 -32.91 -34.76 10.66
CA ALA A 39 -31.58 -35.17 10.19
C ALA A 39 -31.20 -34.45 8.89
N LEU A 40 -32.15 -34.29 7.95
CA LEU A 40 -31.95 -33.54 6.73
C LEU A 40 -31.70 -32.05 7.00
N CYS A 41 -32.49 -31.42 7.89
CA CYS A 41 -32.27 -30.03 8.31
C CYS A 41 -30.90 -29.83 8.95
N LEU A 42 -30.47 -30.76 9.82
CA LEU A 42 -29.13 -30.75 10.43
C LEU A 42 -28.01 -30.89 9.40
N ALA A 43 -28.13 -31.86 8.49
CA ALA A 43 -27.14 -32.08 7.44
C ALA A 43 -27.03 -30.87 6.49
N LEU A 44 -28.15 -30.29 6.09
CA LEU A 44 -28.21 -29.09 5.27
C LEU A 44 -27.59 -27.88 6.00
N CYS A 45 -27.93 -27.69 7.28
CA CYS A 45 -27.36 -26.63 8.10
C CYS A 45 -25.83 -26.78 8.22
N ALA A 46 -25.33 -27.98 8.51
CA ALA A 46 -23.90 -28.27 8.60
C ALA A 46 -23.18 -28.00 7.27
N LEU A 47 -23.77 -28.40 6.14
CA LEU A 47 -23.21 -28.15 4.81
C LEU A 47 -23.12 -26.63 4.51
N LEU A 48 -24.19 -25.87 4.76
CA LEU A 48 -24.23 -24.43 4.50
C LEU A 48 -23.27 -23.67 5.42
N CYS A 49 -23.21 -24.03 6.71
CA CYS A 49 -22.25 -23.47 7.67
C CYS A 49 -20.80 -23.77 7.25
N TRP A 50 -20.51 -24.99 6.81
CA TRP A 50 -19.20 -25.36 6.28
C TRP A 50 -18.83 -24.52 5.05
N GLN A 51 -19.77 -24.32 4.12
CA GLN A 51 -19.55 -23.48 2.94
C GLN A 51 -19.30 -22.02 3.31
N ALA A 52 -20.03 -21.47 4.29
CA ALA A 52 -19.83 -20.10 4.79
C ALA A 52 -18.45 -19.94 5.43
N VAL A 53 -18.05 -20.88 6.29
CA VAL A 53 -16.70 -20.92 6.90
C VAL A 53 -15.62 -21.06 5.82
N ARG A 54 -15.83 -21.92 4.80
CA ARG A 54 -14.89 -22.07 3.69
C ARG A 54 -14.71 -20.78 2.91
N ARG A 55 -15.80 -20.06 2.59
CA ARG A 55 -15.76 -18.73 1.94
C ARG A 55 -15.02 -17.70 2.78
N PHE A 56 -15.29 -17.65 4.09
CA PHE A 56 -14.57 -16.78 5.02
C PHE A 56 -13.07 -17.11 5.08
N ARG A 57 -12.70 -18.39 5.12
CA ARG A 57 -11.29 -18.83 5.11
C ARG A 57 -10.56 -18.51 3.81
N GLN A 58 -11.27 -18.44 2.69
CA GLN A 58 -10.69 -18.03 1.41
C GLN A 58 -10.36 -16.52 1.35
N GLN A 59 -10.89 -15.71 2.28
CA GLN A 59 -10.67 -14.25 2.32
C GLN A 59 -10.90 -13.60 0.95
N GLN A 60 -12.07 -13.90 0.35
CA GLN A 60 -12.48 -13.29 -0.90
C GLN A 60 -12.51 -11.76 -0.76
N VAL A 61 -12.10 -11.08 -1.83
CA VAL A 61 -12.01 -9.62 -1.88
C VAL A 61 -12.88 -9.10 -3.00
N HIS A 62 -13.54 -7.98 -2.75
CA HIS A 62 -14.16 -7.15 -3.78
C HIS A 62 -13.35 -5.86 -3.93
N THR A 63 -13.27 -5.37 -5.16
CA THR A 63 -12.59 -4.13 -5.47
C THR A 63 -13.62 -3.07 -5.78
N ALA A 64 -13.64 -2.00 -4.99
CA ALA A 64 -14.38 -0.79 -5.31
C ALA A 64 -13.46 0.18 -6.05
N VAL A 65 -13.96 0.76 -7.14
CA VAL A 65 -13.27 1.84 -7.85
C VAL A 65 -13.95 3.15 -7.47
N LEU A 66 -13.17 4.06 -6.91
CA LEU A 66 -13.60 5.40 -6.55
C LEU A 66 -12.79 6.40 -7.37
N VAL A 67 -13.40 7.51 -7.74
CA VAL A 67 -12.68 8.64 -8.33
C VAL A 67 -12.64 9.74 -7.28
N MET A 68 -11.44 10.22 -6.97
CA MET A 68 -11.20 11.26 -5.98
C MET A 68 -10.33 12.36 -6.58
N GLU A 69 -10.29 13.51 -5.92
CA GLU A 69 -9.34 14.56 -6.26
C GLU A 69 -7.89 14.06 -6.07
N THR A 70 -7.02 14.43 -7.00
CA THR A 70 -5.62 13.97 -7.00
C THR A 70 -4.80 14.65 -5.92
N GLY A 71 -4.16 13.84 -5.09
CA GLY A 71 -3.14 14.32 -4.18
C GLY A 71 -1.92 14.84 -4.92
N VAL A 72 -1.20 15.77 -4.29
CA VAL A 72 -0.07 16.48 -4.87
C VAL A 72 1.15 15.55 -5.01
N PRO A 73 1.69 15.29 -6.21
CA PRO A 73 2.93 14.56 -6.34
C PRO A 73 4.13 15.47 -6.02
N ASN A 74 5.17 14.88 -5.46
CA ASN A 74 6.49 15.49 -5.47
C ASN A 74 7.05 15.43 -6.90
N ILE A 75 7.80 16.45 -7.29
CA ILE A 75 8.48 16.48 -8.59
C ILE A 75 9.97 16.50 -8.32
N THR A 76 10.73 15.53 -8.82
CA THR A 76 12.18 15.51 -8.70
C THR A 76 12.84 15.69 -10.04
N VAL A 77 13.85 16.55 -10.08
CA VAL A 77 14.71 16.80 -11.22
C VAL A 77 16.08 16.20 -10.92
N CYS A 78 16.56 15.33 -11.80
CA CYS A 78 17.86 14.69 -11.69
C CYS A 78 18.68 14.91 -12.97
N PRO A 79 20.02 14.92 -12.90
CA PRO A 79 20.85 14.84 -14.08
C PRO A 79 20.52 13.57 -14.88
N ALA A 80 20.39 13.69 -16.20
CA ALA A 80 20.26 12.52 -17.06
C ALA A 80 21.58 11.74 -17.14
N GLU A 81 21.51 10.48 -17.54
CA GLU A 81 22.69 9.66 -17.76
C GLU A 81 23.57 10.27 -18.88
N GLY A 82 24.89 10.32 -18.65
CA GLY A 82 25.85 10.84 -19.62
C GLY A 82 26.05 12.36 -19.61
N VAL A 83 25.39 13.10 -18.71
CA VAL A 83 25.66 14.53 -18.54
C VAL A 83 27.05 14.75 -17.95
N SER A 84 27.84 15.60 -18.60
CA SER A 84 29.19 15.96 -18.17
C SER A 84 29.21 16.55 -16.75
N GLU A 85 30.27 16.25 -16.01
CA GLU A 85 30.49 16.79 -14.66
C GLU A 85 30.41 18.32 -14.63
N ALA A 86 29.78 18.86 -13.60
CA ALA A 86 29.71 20.32 -13.40
C ALA A 86 31.10 20.93 -13.23
N GLN A 87 31.96 20.28 -12.45
CA GLN A 87 33.36 20.64 -12.29
C GLN A 87 34.27 19.60 -12.97
N PRO A 88 35.00 19.96 -14.04
CA PRO A 88 35.95 19.06 -14.69
C PRO A 88 36.97 18.47 -13.71
N GLY A 89 37.21 17.17 -13.79
CA GLY A 89 38.22 16.48 -12.97
C GLY A 89 37.76 16.16 -11.54
N ALA A 90 36.47 16.34 -11.20
CA ALA A 90 35.92 15.84 -9.95
C ALA A 90 36.07 14.32 -9.84
N HIS A 91 35.80 13.58 -10.93
CA HIS A 91 36.00 12.12 -10.97
C HIS A 91 37.44 11.73 -10.65
N GLY A 92 38.43 12.37 -11.30
CA GLY A 92 39.84 12.04 -11.12
C GLY A 92 40.32 12.27 -9.68
N ARG A 93 39.91 13.39 -9.07
CA ARG A 93 40.23 13.70 -7.66
C ARG A 93 39.59 12.70 -6.70
N TRP A 94 38.37 12.24 -6.98
CA TRP A 94 37.71 11.24 -6.15
C TRP A 94 38.28 9.84 -6.37
N ALA A 95 38.67 9.48 -7.60
CA ALA A 95 39.30 8.21 -7.93
C ALA A 95 40.62 8.00 -7.16
N VAL A 96 41.40 9.05 -6.93
CA VAL A 96 42.62 9.02 -6.11
C VAL A 96 42.37 9.23 -4.61
N GLY A 97 41.12 9.46 -4.18
CA GLY A 97 40.76 9.65 -2.78
C GLY A 97 41.04 11.04 -2.19
N ASN A 98 41.28 12.06 -3.03
CA ASN A 98 41.55 13.43 -2.57
C ASN A 98 40.30 14.16 -2.04
N ILE A 99 39.11 13.73 -2.46
CA ILE A 99 37.83 14.28 -2.01
C ILE A 99 36.91 13.15 -1.55
N THR A 100 36.00 13.47 -0.63
CA THR A 100 34.98 12.52 -0.17
C THR A 100 33.91 12.27 -1.23
N GLN A 101 33.14 11.18 -1.09
CA GLN A 101 32.03 10.89 -2.01
C GLN A 101 30.96 12.00 -2.01
N GLU A 102 30.69 12.65 -0.88
CA GLU A 102 29.74 13.78 -0.83
C GLU A 102 30.27 14.99 -1.60
N GLN A 103 31.55 15.34 -1.41
CA GLN A 103 32.19 16.41 -2.19
C GLN A 103 32.20 16.08 -3.67
N TYR A 104 32.47 14.83 -4.05
CA TYR A 104 32.38 14.37 -5.44
C TYR A 104 31.00 14.62 -6.02
N VAL A 105 29.93 14.16 -5.36
CA VAL A 105 28.55 14.32 -5.85
C VAL A 105 28.19 15.81 -6.01
N ARG A 106 28.52 16.65 -5.03
CA ARG A 106 28.25 18.10 -5.10
C ARG A 106 29.07 18.83 -6.18
N GLN A 107 30.25 18.33 -6.54
CA GLN A 107 31.10 18.90 -7.59
C GLN A 107 30.78 18.33 -8.97
N ALA A 108 30.30 17.09 -9.04
CA ALA A 108 29.90 16.44 -10.29
C ALA A 108 28.52 16.91 -10.74
N ASP A 109 27.60 17.15 -9.80
CA ASP A 109 26.24 17.57 -10.11
C ASP A 109 26.04 19.08 -9.95
N ARG A 110 25.16 19.62 -10.79
CA ARG A 110 24.91 21.06 -10.88
C ARG A 110 23.92 21.52 -9.80
N PRO A 111 24.14 22.68 -9.15
CA PRO A 111 23.14 23.27 -8.28
C PRO A 111 21.90 23.68 -9.08
N LEU A 112 20.73 23.67 -8.46
CA LEU A 112 19.43 23.92 -9.11
C LEU A 112 19.41 25.21 -9.94
N ALA A 113 20.01 26.29 -9.43
CA ALA A 113 20.06 27.59 -10.10
C ALA A 113 20.81 27.56 -11.45
N SER A 114 21.69 26.58 -11.65
CA SER A 114 22.38 26.35 -12.93
C SER A 114 21.73 25.28 -13.81
N VAL A 115 20.67 24.64 -13.30
CA VAL A 115 19.89 23.61 -14.00
C VAL A 115 18.61 24.20 -14.58
N LEU A 116 17.86 24.97 -13.78
CA LEU A 116 16.59 25.57 -14.18
C LEU A 116 16.77 27.03 -14.56
N ALA A 117 16.43 27.36 -15.81
CA ALA A 117 16.31 28.73 -16.29
C ALA A 117 15.04 29.40 -15.76
N ARG A 118 13.92 28.69 -15.82
CA ARG A 118 12.61 29.17 -15.32
C ARG A 118 11.80 27.99 -14.79
N CYS A 119 10.94 28.26 -13.81
CA CYS A 119 9.97 27.29 -13.33
C CYS A 119 8.69 28.00 -12.90
N PHE A 120 7.56 27.71 -13.52
CA PHE A 120 6.32 28.46 -13.38
C PHE A 120 5.09 27.60 -13.66
N ALA A 121 3.94 28.00 -13.11
CA ALA A 121 2.64 27.46 -13.44
C ALA A 121 1.68 28.63 -13.70
N GLY A 122 1.52 29.02 -14.97
CA GLY A 122 0.85 30.26 -15.36
C GLY A 122 1.61 31.52 -14.93
N SER A 123 0.93 32.67 -14.92
CA SER A 123 1.44 33.95 -14.41
C SER A 123 0.58 34.43 -13.23
N PRO A 124 1.15 35.02 -12.15
CA PRO A 124 2.56 35.33 -11.87
C PRO A 124 3.20 34.39 -10.81
N THR A 125 3.60 33.17 -11.19
CA THR A 125 4.19 32.21 -10.25
C THR A 125 5.64 31.84 -10.57
N CYS A 126 6.40 31.49 -9.54
CA CYS A 126 7.78 31.03 -9.66
C CYS A 126 8.06 29.93 -8.65
N CYS A 127 8.71 28.84 -9.06
CA CYS A 127 9.09 27.78 -8.11
C CYS A 127 10.55 27.90 -7.65
N LEU A 128 11.34 28.84 -8.17
CA LEU A 128 12.76 28.92 -7.82
C LEU A 128 12.98 29.28 -6.33
N PRO A 129 14.14 28.93 -5.74
CA PRO A 129 14.47 29.30 -4.36
C PRO A 129 14.34 30.80 -4.09
N GLU A 130 14.70 31.61 -5.08
CA GLU A 130 14.56 33.06 -5.10
C GLU A 130 13.48 33.44 -6.12
N CYS A 131 12.50 34.22 -5.67
CA CYS A 131 11.40 34.71 -6.50
C CYS A 131 11.43 36.24 -6.52
N PRO A 132 11.18 36.87 -7.68
CA PRO A 132 10.88 38.29 -7.76
C PRO A 132 9.74 38.69 -6.81
N PRO A 133 9.75 39.92 -6.25
CA PRO A 133 8.77 40.35 -5.24
C PRO A 133 7.32 40.41 -5.76
N ASP A 134 7.14 40.48 -7.08
CA ASP A 134 5.85 40.48 -7.78
C ASP A 134 5.30 39.06 -8.06
N ARG A 135 6.01 38.00 -7.65
CA ARG A 135 5.63 36.62 -7.96
C ARG A 135 5.34 35.81 -6.71
N GLN A 136 4.31 34.97 -6.80
CA GLN A 136 4.01 33.99 -5.76
C GLN A 136 4.97 32.80 -5.89
N ARG A 137 5.62 32.45 -4.78
CA ARG A 137 6.47 31.26 -4.69
C ARG A 137 5.60 30.00 -4.68
N LEU A 138 5.90 29.08 -5.59
CA LEU A 138 5.30 27.74 -5.66
C LEU A 138 6.22 26.72 -4.99
N GLY A 139 5.74 26.13 -3.89
CA GLY A 139 6.39 25.05 -3.20
C GLY A 139 7.78 25.38 -2.65
N ARG A 140 8.50 24.33 -2.29
CA ARG A 140 9.88 24.39 -1.78
C ARG A 140 10.74 23.32 -2.44
N TRP A 141 11.94 23.72 -2.88
CA TRP A 141 12.94 22.78 -3.36
C TRP A 141 13.79 22.26 -2.22
N HIS A 142 14.10 20.97 -2.29
CA HIS A 142 14.99 20.26 -1.37
C HIS A 142 16.01 19.47 -2.17
N GLU A 143 17.28 19.53 -1.75
CA GLU A 143 18.28 18.61 -2.27
C GLU A 143 17.98 17.19 -1.77
N VAL A 144 18.05 16.22 -2.68
CA VAL A 144 17.84 14.80 -2.36
C VAL A 144 18.93 14.00 -3.06
N LEU A 145 19.64 13.18 -2.29
CA LEU A 145 20.58 12.21 -2.82
C LEU A 145 19.82 10.98 -3.26
N VAL A 146 19.98 10.62 -4.54
CA VAL A 146 19.29 9.47 -5.12
C VAL A 146 20.31 8.50 -5.70
N PRO A 147 20.14 7.18 -5.52
CA PRO A 147 20.97 6.21 -6.21
C PRO A 147 20.75 6.27 -7.73
N GLY A 148 21.78 6.70 -8.47
CA GLY A 148 21.82 6.59 -9.93
C GLY A 148 22.37 5.23 -10.38
N PRO A 149 22.44 4.98 -11.70
CA PRO A 149 22.87 3.69 -12.27
C PRO A 149 24.36 3.41 -12.11
N THR A 150 25.21 4.44 -12.09
CA THR A 150 26.67 4.28 -12.00
C THR A 150 27.27 5.00 -10.81
N ARG A 151 26.54 5.97 -10.24
CA ARG A 151 26.93 6.75 -9.07
C ARG A 151 25.70 7.33 -8.37
N PRO A 152 25.83 7.75 -7.10
CA PRO A 152 24.85 8.64 -6.49
C PRO A 152 24.71 9.95 -7.27
N LEU A 153 23.49 10.47 -7.31
CA LEU A 153 23.11 11.71 -7.95
C LEU A 153 22.58 12.69 -6.91
N LEU A 154 22.97 13.97 -7.02
CA LEU A 154 22.31 15.08 -6.37
C LEU A 154 21.14 15.53 -7.23
N CYS A 155 19.93 15.25 -6.77
CA CYS A 155 18.70 15.68 -7.39
C CYS A 155 18.05 16.80 -6.58
N HIS A 156 17.08 17.48 -7.20
CA HIS A 156 16.31 18.55 -6.56
C HIS A 156 14.84 18.17 -6.58
N ARG A 157 14.20 18.15 -5.41
CA ARG A 157 12.79 17.78 -5.23
C ARG A 157 11.97 19.01 -4.90
N LEU A 158 11.01 19.34 -5.75
CA LEU A 158 9.96 20.30 -5.50
C LEU A 158 8.82 19.64 -4.72
N GLN A 159 8.59 20.15 -3.51
CA GLN A 159 7.44 19.79 -2.70
C GLN A 159 6.42 20.93 -2.80
N LEU A 160 5.27 20.60 -3.39
CA LEU A 160 4.13 21.50 -3.51
C LEU A 160 3.19 21.27 -2.31
N ASN A 161 2.60 22.34 -1.78
CA ASN A 161 1.48 22.21 -0.83
C ASN A 161 0.16 22.10 -1.62
N ASP A 162 -0.95 21.84 -0.91
CA ASP A 162 -2.27 21.66 -1.55
C ASP A 162 -2.69 22.91 -2.36
N THR A 163 -2.44 24.11 -1.83
CA THR A 163 -2.79 25.38 -2.52
C THR A 163 -2.02 25.58 -3.82
N ASP A 164 -0.72 25.28 -3.83
CA ASP A 164 0.17 25.40 -4.98
C ASP A 164 -0.20 24.36 -6.04
N ALA A 165 -0.58 23.16 -5.61
CA ALA A 165 -1.02 22.10 -6.52
C ALA A 165 -2.35 22.42 -7.21
N THR A 166 -3.32 22.98 -6.47
CA THR A 166 -4.56 23.50 -7.07
C THR A 166 -4.24 24.59 -8.11
N LEU A 167 -3.26 25.45 -7.83
CA LEU A 167 -2.84 26.47 -8.79
C LEU A 167 -2.19 25.87 -10.04
N VAL A 168 -1.28 24.91 -9.86
CA VAL A 168 -0.65 24.14 -10.96
C VAL A 168 -1.72 23.48 -11.83
N HIS A 169 -2.74 22.89 -11.20
CA HIS A 169 -3.85 22.26 -11.91
C HIS A 169 -4.67 23.27 -12.72
N ARG A 170 -5.08 24.38 -12.10
CA ARG A 170 -5.84 25.46 -12.76
C ARG A 170 -5.09 26.08 -13.94
N ASN A 171 -3.76 26.16 -13.83
CA ASN A 171 -2.91 26.75 -14.87
C ASN A 171 -2.43 25.72 -15.92
N GLY A 172 -2.96 24.50 -15.90
CA GLY A 172 -2.71 23.49 -16.93
C GLY A 172 -1.38 22.75 -16.79
N GLY A 173 -0.68 22.90 -15.66
CA GLY A 173 0.56 22.17 -15.35
C GLY A 173 1.70 23.05 -14.84
N LEU A 174 2.81 22.39 -14.50
CA LEU A 174 4.06 23.00 -14.08
C LEU A 174 5.06 22.96 -15.23
N SER A 175 5.49 24.13 -15.71
CA SER A 175 6.51 24.25 -16.76
C SER A 175 7.87 24.56 -16.16
N MET A 176 8.90 23.86 -16.66
CA MET A 176 10.30 24.00 -16.27
C MET A 176 11.15 24.16 -17.52
N ASP A 177 11.88 25.25 -17.61
CA ASP A 177 12.87 25.51 -18.65
C ASP A 177 14.25 25.20 -18.10
N PHE A 178 15.06 24.47 -18.85
CA PHE A 178 16.37 24.01 -18.40
C PHE A 178 17.50 24.75 -19.13
N PHE A 179 18.60 25.01 -18.43
CA PHE A 179 19.79 25.49 -19.10
C PHE A 179 20.47 24.35 -19.85
N ALA A 180 20.77 24.58 -21.14
CA ALA A 180 21.66 23.72 -21.88
C ALA A 180 23.11 24.00 -21.45
N PRO A 181 23.90 23.00 -21.04
CA PRO A 181 25.31 23.22 -20.73
C PRO A 181 26.04 23.69 -22.00
N PRO A 182 26.90 24.72 -21.91
CA PRO A 182 27.53 25.33 -23.09
C PRO A 182 28.46 24.38 -23.87
N PHE A 183 28.99 23.36 -23.19
CA PHE A 183 29.85 22.31 -23.75
C PHE A 183 29.20 20.92 -23.68
N GLY A 184 27.87 20.88 -23.71
CA GLY A 184 27.10 19.64 -23.67
C GLY A 184 27.08 18.87 -24.99
N PRO A 185 26.59 17.62 -24.97
CA PRO A 185 26.30 16.88 -26.19
C PRO A 185 25.23 17.63 -27.00
N ARG A 186 25.37 17.63 -28.34
CA ARG A 186 24.37 18.24 -29.23
C ARG A 186 23.02 17.54 -29.14
N SER A 187 23.03 16.24 -28.87
CA SER A 187 21.80 15.44 -28.77
C SER A 187 21.87 14.59 -27.51
N GLY A 188 20.75 14.44 -26.82
CA GLY A 188 20.64 13.60 -25.63
C GLY A 188 19.86 14.23 -24.49
N GLY A 189 19.66 13.45 -23.45
CA GLY A 189 19.03 13.89 -22.22
C GLY A 189 19.93 14.81 -21.41
N LEU A 190 19.37 15.89 -20.89
CA LEU A 190 20.03 16.79 -19.94
C LEU A 190 19.56 16.51 -18.52
N PHE A 191 18.25 16.48 -18.31
CA PHE A 191 17.67 16.29 -16.98
C PHE A 191 16.44 15.41 -17.06
N GLU A 192 16.32 14.48 -16.13
CA GLU A 192 15.12 13.66 -15.96
C GLU A 192 14.21 14.30 -14.91
N VAL A 193 12.92 14.40 -15.25
CA VAL A 193 11.86 14.95 -14.40
C VAL A 193 10.93 13.82 -14.00
N LEU A 194 10.73 13.65 -12.70
CA LEU A 194 10.03 12.50 -12.12
C LEU A 194 8.95 12.95 -11.14
N PRO A 195 7.67 12.85 -11.49
CA PRO A 195 6.56 12.86 -10.54
C PRO A 195 6.54 11.59 -9.67
N HIS A 196 6.46 11.74 -8.36
CA HIS A 196 6.33 10.60 -7.43
C HIS A 196 5.58 10.97 -6.14
N ALA A 197 4.94 9.97 -5.52
CA ALA A 197 4.15 10.15 -4.30
C ALA A 197 4.97 9.98 -3.01
N LEU A 198 6.17 9.41 -3.10
CA LEU A 198 6.96 9.03 -1.94
C LEU A 198 7.85 10.18 -1.48
N GLU A 199 8.41 10.04 -0.28
CA GLU A 199 9.47 10.94 0.18
C GLU A 199 10.74 10.77 -0.66
N ARG A 200 11.00 9.59 -1.23
CA ARG A 200 12.17 9.36 -2.09
C ARG A 200 11.76 8.93 -3.50
N PRO A 201 12.25 9.60 -4.56
CA PRO A 201 12.10 9.12 -5.92
C PRO A 201 12.85 7.81 -6.07
N VAL A 202 12.32 6.90 -6.88
CA VAL A 202 13.04 5.68 -7.22
C VAL A 202 13.50 5.74 -8.67
N LEU A 203 14.77 6.08 -8.86
CA LEU A 203 15.43 6.18 -10.18
C LEU A 203 16.06 4.88 -10.65
N LEU A 204 16.15 3.88 -9.77
CA LEU A 204 16.91 2.67 -10.04
C LEU A 204 16.27 1.85 -11.16
N TYR A 205 16.95 1.88 -12.31
CA TYR A 205 16.68 1.09 -13.50
C TYR A 205 16.56 -0.39 -13.10
N GLY A 206 15.45 -1.04 -13.48
CA GLY A 206 15.22 -2.47 -13.30
C GLY A 206 14.35 -2.90 -12.11
N VAL A 207 14.06 -2.04 -11.11
CA VAL A 207 13.33 -2.48 -9.89
C VAL A 207 11.84 -2.19 -9.95
N GLY A 208 11.09 -2.92 -10.77
CA GLY A 208 9.63 -2.80 -10.80
C GLY A 208 9.10 -1.59 -11.60
N PRO A 209 7.81 -1.24 -11.44
CA PRO A 209 7.17 -0.24 -12.29
C PRO A 209 7.82 1.13 -12.07
N ARG A 210 8.35 1.71 -13.15
CA ARG A 210 8.88 3.07 -13.15
C ARG A 210 7.79 4.05 -12.78
N SER A 211 8.11 5.03 -11.95
CA SER A 211 7.36 6.28 -11.95
C SER A 211 7.39 6.87 -13.35
N ALA A 212 6.31 7.51 -13.76
CA ALA A 212 6.33 8.35 -14.96
C ALA A 212 7.55 9.27 -14.90
N SER A 213 8.34 9.31 -15.97
CA SER A 213 9.45 10.23 -16.09
C SER A 213 9.53 10.77 -17.52
N VAL A 214 10.17 11.91 -17.65
CA VAL A 214 10.40 12.57 -18.93
C VAL A 214 11.74 13.27 -18.90
N THR A 215 12.42 13.31 -20.03
CA THR A 215 13.75 13.89 -20.12
C THR A 215 13.69 15.23 -20.85
N ALA A 216 14.17 16.30 -20.21
CA ALA A 216 14.54 17.53 -20.88
C ALA A 216 15.75 17.22 -21.77
N ALA A 217 15.59 17.38 -23.09
CA ALA A 217 16.57 16.90 -24.04
C ALA A 217 16.88 17.95 -25.12
N LEU A 218 18.04 17.77 -25.74
CA LEU A 218 18.43 18.45 -26.98
C LEU A 218 18.38 17.45 -28.13
N ASP A 219 18.08 17.97 -29.32
CA ASP A 219 18.07 17.23 -30.57
C ASP A 219 18.79 18.06 -31.63
N ASP A 220 20.00 17.64 -31.98
CA ASP A 220 20.92 18.34 -32.86
C ASP A 220 21.15 19.81 -32.45
N GLY A 221 21.34 20.01 -31.15
CA GLY A 221 21.57 21.30 -30.50
C GLY A 221 20.30 22.11 -30.29
N LYS A 222 19.13 21.59 -30.71
CA LYS A 222 17.87 22.30 -30.60
C LYS A 222 17.08 21.83 -29.37
N PRO A 223 16.49 22.76 -28.61
CA PRO A 223 15.72 22.42 -27.43
C PRO A 223 14.40 21.71 -27.77
N GLN A 224 14.12 20.62 -27.06
CA GLN A 224 12.83 19.94 -27.14
C GLN A 224 11.85 20.47 -26.07
N HIS A 225 10.57 20.53 -26.43
CA HIS A 225 9.48 20.79 -25.49
C HIS A 225 8.71 19.51 -25.29
N VAL A 226 8.53 19.11 -24.03
CA VAL A 226 7.84 17.88 -23.71
C VAL A 226 6.77 18.13 -22.67
N ALA A 227 5.54 17.75 -22.97
CA ALA A 227 4.46 17.70 -21.99
C ALA A 227 4.33 16.28 -21.45
N LEU A 228 4.54 16.10 -20.14
CA LEU A 228 4.28 14.86 -19.43
C LEU A 228 2.91 14.94 -18.77
N ARG A 229 1.93 14.21 -19.31
CA ARG A 229 0.59 14.08 -18.73
C ARG A 229 0.62 12.99 -17.67
N VAL A 230 0.40 13.36 -16.42
CA VAL A 230 0.50 12.47 -15.27
C VAL A 230 -0.90 12.15 -14.76
N SER A 231 -1.27 10.88 -14.74
CA SER A 231 -2.44 10.38 -14.03
C SER A 231 -2.02 9.56 -12.82
N THR A 232 -2.80 9.63 -11.76
CA THR A 232 -2.48 8.94 -10.50
C THR A 232 -3.50 7.83 -10.26
N GLU A 233 -2.99 6.69 -9.81
CA GLU A 233 -3.77 5.54 -9.39
C GLU A 233 -3.36 5.15 -7.97
N VAL A 234 -4.34 5.00 -7.08
CA VAL A 234 -4.10 4.61 -5.68
C VAL A 234 -4.72 3.24 -5.46
N MET A 235 -3.91 2.27 -5.10
CA MET A 235 -4.35 0.93 -4.73
C MET A 235 -4.29 0.78 -3.21
N ARG A 236 -5.44 0.47 -2.60
CA ARG A 236 -5.60 0.17 -1.17
C ARG A 236 -5.98 -1.29 -1.01
N SER A 237 -5.01 -2.12 -0.66
CA SER A 237 -5.18 -3.56 -0.50
C SER A 237 -5.43 -3.94 0.96
N VAL A 238 -6.18 -5.03 1.19
CA VAL A 238 -6.37 -5.58 2.54
C VAL A 238 -5.34 -6.67 2.79
N SER A 239 -4.70 -6.62 3.96
CA SER A 239 -3.74 -7.66 4.37
C SER A 239 -4.48 -8.99 4.59
N ARG A 240 -4.07 -10.02 3.85
CA ARG A 240 -4.65 -11.37 3.90
C ARG A 240 -3.66 -12.35 4.49
N ARG A 241 -4.14 -13.46 5.04
CA ARG A 241 -3.32 -14.54 5.59
C ARG A 241 -2.39 -15.14 4.54
N GLN A 242 -2.87 -15.33 3.31
CA GLN A 242 -2.08 -15.88 2.20
C GLN A 242 -1.25 -14.83 1.46
N ARG A 243 -1.58 -13.54 1.61
CA ARG A 243 -0.92 -12.42 0.95
C ARG A 243 -0.86 -11.23 1.91
N PRO A 244 0.04 -11.29 2.91
CA PRO A 244 0.19 -10.20 3.86
C PRO A 244 0.75 -8.97 3.14
N CYS A 245 0.24 -7.80 3.51
CA CYS A 245 0.81 -6.51 3.09
C CYS A 245 1.17 -5.67 4.32
N ARG A 246 2.06 -4.69 4.13
CA ARG A 246 2.54 -3.80 5.20
C ARG A 246 1.76 -2.49 5.21
N HIS A 247 1.25 -2.10 6.37
CA HIS A 247 0.36 -0.93 6.54
C HIS A 247 1.07 0.41 6.79
N GLN A 248 2.40 0.44 6.91
CA GLN A 248 3.14 1.68 7.20
C GLN A 248 3.06 2.64 6.01
N HIS A 249 2.68 3.90 6.25
CA HIS A 249 2.43 4.88 5.20
C HIS A 249 3.70 5.25 4.39
N SER A 250 4.87 5.26 5.03
CA SER A 250 6.16 5.53 4.35
C SER A 250 6.79 4.28 3.72
N TYR A 251 6.19 3.10 3.90
CA TYR A 251 6.76 1.86 3.38
C TYR A 251 6.53 1.74 1.88
N SER A 252 7.63 1.61 1.14
CA SER A 252 7.65 1.23 -0.26
C SER A 252 8.31 -0.14 -0.40
N GLN A 253 7.65 -1.07 -1.08
CA GLN A 253 8.22 -2.37 -1.38
C GLN A 253 9.51 -2.23 -2.20
N GLN A 254 9.54 -1.28 -3.14
CA GLN A 254 10.70 -1.00 -3.97
C GLN A 254 11.86 -0.45 -3.13
N SER A 255 11.59 0.50 -2.23
CA SER A 255 12.60 1.01 -1.29
C SER A 255 13.15 -0.11 -0.40
N CYS A 256 12.29 -0.97 0.13
CA CYS A 256 12.72 -2.14 0.92
C CYS A 256 13.69 -3.04 0.13
N ARG A 257 13.35 -3.35 -1.13
CA ARG A 257 14.18 -4.21 -1.99
C ARG A 257 15.53 -3.58 -2.27
N ILE A 258 15.53 -2.29 -2.65
CA ILE A 258 16.74 -1.53 -2.93
C ILE A 258 17.64 -1.48 -1.68
N SER A 259 17.10 -1.13 -0.51
CA SER A 259 17.88 -1.06 0.73
C SER A 259 18.41 -2.45 1.14
N CYS A 260 17.63 -3.52 0.94
CA CYS A 260 18.08 -4.89 1.23
C CYS A 260 19.24 -5.33 0.32
N TRP A 261 19.12 -5.11 -1.00
CA TRP A 261 20.19 -5.46 -1.94
C TRP A 261 21.43 -4.63 -1.76
N HIS A 262 21.27 -3.34 -1.50
CA HIS A 262 22.39 -2.48 -1.15
C HIS A 262 23.08 -2.92 0.12
N ALA A 263 22.35 -3.25 1.18
CA ALA A 263 22.96 -3.79 2.40
C ALA A 263 23.75 -5.07 2.14
N ALA A 264 23.21 -5.98 1.32
CA ALA A 264 23.90 -7.22 0.97
C ALA A 264 25.15 -7.00 0.08
N ALA A 265 25.10 -6.06 -0.87
CA ALA A 265 26.23 -5.70 -1.71
C ALA A 265 27.29 -4.94 -0.90
N ALA A 266 26.86 -4.03 -0.03
CA ALA A 266 27.72 -3.24 0.83
C ALA A 266 28.45 -4.10 1.87
N ALA A 267 27.78 -5.12 2.42
CA ALA A 267 28.42 -6.10 3.29
C ALA A 267 29.45 -6.96 2.54
N ALA A 268 29.22 -7.28 1.26
CA ALA A 268 30.14 -8.08 0.45
C ALA A 268 31.38 -7.29 0.02
N VAL A 269 31.23 -6.02 -0.33
CA VAL A 269 32.33 -5.15 -0.79
C VAL A 269 33.02 -4.44 0.38
N GLY A 270 32.34 -4.29 1.53
CA GLY A 270 32.87 -3.60 2.70
C GLY A 270 32.71 -2.06 2.65
N CYS A 271 31.94 -1.54 1.70
CA CYS A 271 31.61 -0.11 1.62
C CYS A 271 30.19 0.12 1.10
N ARG A 272 29.64 1.30 1.35
CA ARG A 272 28.31 1.71 0.88
C ARG A 272 28.37 2.96 0.02
N ALA A 273 27.45 3.07 -0.93
CA ALA A 273 27.22 4.30 -1.69
C ALA A 273 26.40 5.33 -0.91
N LEU A 274 26.65 6.61 -1.17
CA LEU A 274 25.79 7.73 -0.76
C LEU A 274 24.39 7.60 -1.40
N GLY A 275 23.36 8.19 -0.79
CA GLY A 275 21.97 8.15 -1.30
C GLY A 275 21.17 6.89 -0.95
N PHE A 276 21.82 5.85 -0.44
CA PHE A 276 21.17 4.69 0.16
C PHE A 276 21.02 4.83 1.68
N ASP A 277 20.18 3.98 2.28
CA ASP A 277 20.07 3.91 3.73
C ASP A 277 21.41 3.51 4.39
N PRO A 278 21.73 4.06 5.57
CA PRO A 278 22.96 3.71 6.26
C PRO A 278 22.94 2.25 6.69
N VAL A 279 24.05 1.54 6.43
CA VAL A 279 24.28 0.17 6.88
C VAL A 279 25.21 0.23 8.10
N PRO A 280 24.81 -0.31 9.28
CA PRO A 280 25.61 -0.24 10.49
C PRO A 280 27.02 -0.82 10.28
N GLY A 281 28.06 -0.09 10.70
CA GLY A 281 29.45 -0.52 10.61
C GLY A 281 30.08 -0.48 9.21
N VAL A 282 29.33 -0.12 8.16
CA VAL A 282 29.85 -0.05 6.79
C VAL A 282 30.10 1.41 6.38
N PRO A 283 31.36 1.81 6.10
CA PRO A 283 31.71 3.17 5.71
C PRO A 283 31.30 3.48 4.26
N LEU A 284 31.28 4.77 3.90
CA LEU A 284 31.13 5.17 2.50
C LEU A 284 32.31 4.67 1.66
N CYS A 285 32.06 4.33 0.39
CA CYS A 285 33.12 3.94 -0.53
C CYS A 285 34.12 5.09 -0.71
N ALA A 286 35.41 4.79 -0.52
CA ALA A 286 36.47 5.80 -0.44
C ALA A 286 36.79 6.43 -1.81
N ASN A 287 36.58 5.69 -2.90
CA ASN A 287 37.02 6.08 -4.24
C ASN A 287 36.15 5.43 -5.34
N ALA A 288 36.45 5.79 -6.59
CA ALA A 288 35.72 5.33 -7.76
C ALA A 288 35.78 3.79 -7.97
N SER A 289 36.92 3.15 -7.69
CA SER A 289 37.06 1.70 -7.87
C SER A 289 36.17 0.92 -6.89
N SER A 290 36.22 1.25 -5.59
CA SER A 290 35.35 0.62 -4.58
C SER A 290 33.87 0.85 -4.85
N LEU A 291 33.48 2.03 -5.37
CA LEU A 291 32.11 2.26 -5.80
C LEU A 291 31.74 1.40 -7.01
N SER A 292 32.63 1.30 -8.01
CA SER A 292 32.40 0.48 -9.20
C SER A 292 32.24 -1.00 -8.83
N GLU A 293 33.02 -1.50 -7.88
CA GLU A 293 32.87 -2.85 -7.32
C GLU A 293 31.51 -3.02 -6.60
N LEU A 294 31.08 -2.05 -5.80
CA LEU A 294 29.76 -2.08 -5.15
C LEU A 294 28.62 -2.14 -6.18
N TYR A 295 28.68 -1.29 -7.20
CA TYR A 295 27.69 -1.25 -8.27
C TYR A 295 27.74 -2.51 -9.15
N GLY A 296 28.94 -3.04 -9.39
CA GLY A 296 29.15 -4.36 -9.97
C GLY A 296 28.46 -5.44 -9.15
N ALA A 297 28.64 -5.47 -7.82
CA ALA A 297 27.99 -6.43 -6.93
C ALA A 297 26.46 -6.28 -6.89
N LEU A 298 25.96 -5.03 -6.94
CA LEU A 298 24.53 -4.71 -7.01
C LEU A 298 23.86 -5.28 -8.28
N TYR A 299 24.53 -5.21 -9.43
CA TYR A 299 23.94 -5.59 -10.72
C TYR A 299 24.40 -6.94 -11.28
N ALA A 300 25.55 -7.48 -10.85
CA ALA A 300 26.10 -8.75 -11.33
C ALA A 300 25.31 -9.96 -10.80
N ARG A 301 24.65 -9.84 -9.64
CA ARG A 301 23.74 -10.88 -9.17
C ARG A 301 22.47 -10.79 -9.98
N GLY A 302 22.27 -11.75 -10.89
CA GLY A 302 21.00 -11.94 -11.58
C GLY A 302 19.84 -11.75 -10.61
N TRP A 303 19.07 -10.70 -10.86
CA TRP A 303 17.96 -10.21 -10.03
C TRP A 303 17.02 -11.25 -9.41
N PRO A 304 16.70 -12.39 -10.05
CA PRO A 304 15.86 -13.41 -9.42
C PRO A 304 16.52 -14.16 -8.25
N ALA A 305 17.85 -14.29 -8.21
CA ALA A 305 18.54 -15.06 -7.16
C ALA A 305 18.52 -14.37 -5.78
N THR A 306 18.27 -13.05 -5.74
CA THR A 306 18.24 -12.25 -4.50
C THR A 306 16.84 -11.95 -3.99
N GLU A 307 15.77 -12.26 -4.74
CA GLU A 307 14.39 -12.11 -4.24
C GLU A 307 14.11 -13.01 -3.04
N ALA A 308 14.64 -14.23 -3.03
CA ALA A 308 14.51 -15.15 -1.90
C ALA A 308 15.16 -14.61 -0.61
N ASN A 309 16.22 -13.82 -0.72
CA ASN A 309 16.99 -13.31 0.41
C ASN A 309 16.50 -11.94 0.91
N CYS A 310 15.57 -11.30 0.19
CA CYS A 310 15.03 -9.98 0.52
C CYS A 310 13.50 -10.03 0.61
N PRO A 311 12.92 -10.58 1.70
CA PRO A 311 11.48 -10.68 1.88
C PRO A 311 10.86 -9.31 2.12
N CYS A 312 10.52 -8.61 1.03
CA CYS A 312 9.82 -7.34 1.05
C CYS A 312 8.34 -7.55 0.67
N PRO A 313 7.42 -7.69 1.65
CA PRO A 313 6.00 -7.82 1.36
C PRO A 313 5.47 -6.59 0.62
N PRO A 314 4.39 -6.70 -0.15
CA PRO A 314 3.77 -5.54 -0.79
C PRO A 314 3.27 -4.53 0.25
N ALA A 315 3.23 -3.24 -0.12
CA ALA A 315 2.57 -2.23 0.69
C ALA A 315 1.04 -2.37 0.55
N CYS A 316 0.29 -2.14 1.63
CA CYS A 316 -1.17 -2.10 1.55
C CYS A 316 -1.69 -0.82 0.90
N HIS A 317 -0.86 0.20 0.79
CA HIS A 317 -1.17 1.47 0.12
C HIS A 317 -0.10 1.73 -0.92
N VAL A 318 -0.47 1.70 -2.20
CA VAL A 318 0.44 1.94 -3.33
C VAL A 318 -0.11 3.08 -4.15
N VAL A 319 0.71 4.10 -4.40
CA VAL A 319 0.39 5.19 -5.31
C VAL A 319 1.25 5.02 -6.55
N LYS A 320 0.62 4.92 -7.71
CA LYS A 320 1.29 4.82 -9.01
C LYS A 320 0.99 6.07 -9.82
N HIS A 321 2.00 6.57 -10.51
CA HIS A 321 1.85 7.63 -11.48
C HIS A 321 2.11 7.07 -12.87
N HIS A 322 1.11 7.19 -13.73
CA HIS A 322 1.20 6.85 -15.14
C HIS A 322 1.48 8.11 -15.94
N GLY A 323 2.36 8.00 -16.93
CA GLY A 323 2.83 9.12 -17.74
C GLY A 323 2.53 8.90 -19.22
N GLY A 324 1.88 9.87 -19.84
CA GLY A 324 1.81 10.00 -21.29
C GLY A 324 2.71 11.14 -21.75
N GLU A 325 3.65 10.86 -22.64
CA GLU A 325 4.60 11.85 -23.16
C GLU A 325 4.10 12.43 -24.48
N GLU A 326 4.09 13.77 -24.59
CA GLU A 326 3.77 14.49 -25.81
C GLU A 326 4.94 15.44 -26.14
N ARG A 327 5.73 15.10 -27.18
CA ARG A 327 6.85 15.93 -27.63
C ARG A 327 6.40 16.92 -28.70
N ARG A 328 6.87 18.15 -28.58
CA ARG A 328 6.72 19.20 -29.57
C ARG A 328 8.05 19.90 -29.81
N TYR A 329 8.30 20.23 -31.06
CA TYR A 329 9.50 20.94 -31.47
C TYR A 329 9.17 22.41 -31.73
N TYR A 330 9.91 23.31 -31.06
CA TYR A 330 9.77 24.75 -31.25
C TYR A 330 11.12 25.32 -31.69
N PRO A 331 11.30 25.65 -32.99
CA PRO A 331 12.61 26.03 -33.53
C PRO A 331 13.24 27.27 -32.89
N ALA A 332 12.41 28.18 -32.38
CA ALA A 332 12.84 29.46 -31.81
C ALA A 332 12.89 29.46 -30.28
N ALA A 333 12.69 28.32 -29.63
CA ALA A 333 12.74 28.28 -28.18
C ALA A 333 14.19 28.40 -27.68
N PRO A 334 14.44 29.19 -26.62
CA PRO A 334 15.78 29.38 -26.10
C PRO A 334 16.25 28.22 -25.21
N HIS A 335 15.31 27.44 -24.66
CA HIS A 335 15.56 26.44 -23.63
C HIS A 335 14.72 25.18 -23.87
N PRO A 336 15.25 23.98 -23.57
CA PRO A 336 14.42 22.79 -23.48
C PRO A 336 13.44 22.94 -22.32
N THR A 337 12.19 22.57 -22.55
CA THR A 337 11.09 22.76 -21.60
C THR A 337 10.42 21.43 -21.30
N VAL A 338 10.16 21.18 -20.02
CA VAL A 338 9.27 20.11 -19.57
C VAL A 338 8.05 20.72 -18.90
N THR A 339 6.86 20.36 -19.38
CA THR A 339 5.58 20.72 -18.76
C THR A 339 4.95 19.48 -18.14
N VAL A 340 4.84 19.45 -16.82
CA VAL A 340 4.18 18.38 -16.07
C VAL A 340 2.71 18.74 -15.89
N VAL A 341 1.83 18.05 -16.61
CA VAL A 341 0.38 18.26 -16.58
C VAL A 341 -0.24 17.23 -15.64
N LEU A 342 -0.77 17.67 -14.50
CA LEU A 342 -1.37 16.79 -13.49
C LEU A 342 -2.86 16.56 -13.77
N SER A 343 -3.30 15.30 -13.72
CA SER A 343 -4.74 14.97 -13.73
C SER A 343 -5.40 15.49 -12.44
N GLN A 344 -6.57 16.12 -12.57
CA GLN A 344 -7.43 16.52 -11.42
C GLN A 344 -7.94 15.32 -10.64
N TRP A 345 -8.16 14.21 -11.34
CA TRP A 345 -8.82 13.04 -10.79
C TRP A 345 -7.84 11.88 -10.67
N THR A 346 -7.95 11.17 -9.56
CA THR A 346 -7.22 9.96 -9.21
C THR A 346 -8.18 8.80 -9.08
N THR A 347 -7.82 7.69 -9.70
CA THR A 347 -8.57 6.44 -9.56
C THR A 347 -8.08 5.71 -8.31
N VAL A 348 -8.97 5.51 -7.34
CA VAL A 348 -8.70 4.78 -6.11
C VAL A 348 -9.33 3.41 -6.18
N MET A 349 -8.51 2.36 -6.28
CA MET A 349 -8.93 0.97 -6.19
C MET A 349 -8.82 0.51 -4.74
N LYS A 350 -9.96 0.28 -4.09
CA LYS A 350 -10.02 -0.19 -2.70
C LYS A 350 -10.47 -1.64 -2.66
N GLU A 351 -9.58 -2.53 -2.27
CA GLU A 351 -9.94 -3.89 -1.90
C GLU A 351 -10.65 -3.87 -0.53
N GLN A 352 -11.69 -4.69 -0.40
CA GLN A 352 -12.38 -4.95 0.85
C GLN A 352 -12.67 -6.44 0.94
N LEU A 353 -12.63 -7.00 2.16
CA LEU A 353 -13.05 -8.39 2.38
C LEU A 353 -14.54 -8.51 2.13
N SER A 354 -14.94 -9.48 1.32
CA SER A 354 -16.35 -9.74 1.01
C SER A 354 -17.13 -10.24 2.23
N THR A 355 -16.46 -10.95 3.14
CA THR A 355 -17.04 -11.50 4.35
C THR A 355 -16.21 -11.10 5.56
N THR A 356 -16.80 -10.29 6.42
CA THR A 356 -16.28 -9.96 7.74
C THR A 356 -16.67 -11.02 8.78
N ALA A 357 -15.96 -11.06 9.92
CA ALA A 357 -16.31 -11.97 11.00
C ALA A 357 -17.74 -11.73 11.54
N GLN A 358 -18.18 -10.47 11.55
CA GLN A 358 -19.54 -10.10 11.95
C GLN A 358 -20.60 -10.64 10.96
N GLN A 359 -20.35 -10.51 9.65
CA GLN A 359 -21.23 -11.07 8.63
C GLN A 359 -21.29 -12.60 8.72
N LEU A 360 -20.15 -13.27 8.89
CA LEU A 360 -20.11 -14.72 9.08
C LEU A 360 -20.93 -15.13 10.31
N ALA A 361 -20.73 -14.46 11.45
CA ALA A 361 -21.49 -14.76 12.68
C ALA A 361 -23.00 -14.56 12.48
N SER A 362 -23.40 -13.51 11.76
CA SER A 362 -24.81 -13.24 11.41
C SER A 362 -25.38 -14.31 10.48
N GLU A 363 -24.63 -14.73 9.45
CA GLU A 363 -25.05 -15.79 8.52
C GLU A 363 -25.19 -17.14 9.22
N LEU A 364 -24.21 -17.52 10.04
CA LEU A 364 -24.26 -18.76 10.82
C LEU A 364 -25.41 -18.74 11.82
N GLY A 365 -25.62 -17.62 12.51
CA GLY A 365 -26.75 -17.43 13.43
C GLY A 365 -28.11 -17.54 12.72
N GLY A 366 -28.24 -16.94 11.53
CA GLY A 366 -29.44 -17.03 10.71
C GLY A 366 -29.73 -18.45 10.23
N LEU A 367 -28.70 -19.18 9.78
CA LEU A 367 -28.83 -20.57 9.32
C LEU A 367 -29.22 -21.52 10.47
N LEU A 368 -28.61 -21.36 11.65
CA LEU A 368 -28.95 -22.15 12.83
C LEU A 368 -30.37 -21.85 13.32
N GLY A 369 -30.75 -20.58 13.38
CA GLY A 369 -32.09 -20.17 13.78
C GLY A 369 -33.17 -20.65 12.83
N LEU A 370 -32.96 -20.56 11.52
CA LEU A 370 -33.95 -20.92 10.50
C LEU A 370 -34.12 -22.42 10.31
N LEU A 371 -33.03 -23.21 10.28
CA LEU A 371 -33.12 -24.65 10.00
C LEU A 371 -33.34 -25.50 11.25
N LEU A 372 -32.87 -25.05 12.41
CA LEU A 372 -32.92 -25.83 13.65
C LEU A 372 -33.85 -25.23 14.70
N GLY A 373 -34.29 -23.97 14.55
CA GLY A 373 -34.99 -23.25 15.61
C GLY A 373 -34.10 -22.99 16.84
N VAL A 374 -32.79 -23.18 16.70
CA VAL A 374 -31.80 -23.10 17.78
C VAL A 374 -31.27 -21.67 17.83
N SER A 375 -31.56 -20.98 18.92
CA SER A 375 -30.93 -19.69 19.23
C SER A 375 -29.59 -19.88 19.94
N VAL A 376 -28.76 -18.84 19.99
CA VAL A 376 -27.49 -18.84 20.74
C VAL A 376 -27.70 -19.29 22.20
N TRP A 377 -28.84 -18.93 22.80
CA TRP A 377 -29.22 -19.34 24.15
C TRP A 377 -29.47 -20.85 24.28
N THR A 378 -30.10 -21.49 23.29
CA THR A 378 -30.29 -22.95 23.31
C THR A 378 -28.97 -23.70 23.17
N LEU A 379 -28.02 -23.18 22.38
CA LEU A 379 -26.66 -23.71 22.29
C LEU A 379 -25.91 -23.54 23.62
N ALA A 380 -25.97 -22.36 24.25
CA ALA A 380 -25.36 -22.12 25.55
C ALA A 380 -25.95 -23.03 26.64
N ALA A 381 -27.28 -23.24 26.64
CA ALA A 381 -27.94 -24.14 27.58
C ALA A 381 -27.54 -25.61 27.36
N LEU A 382 -27.38 -26.05 26.10
CA LEU A 382 -26.89 -27.39 25.77
C LEU A 382 -25.43 -27.58 26.18
N LEU A 383 -24.57 -26.60 25.90
CA LEU A 383 -23.17 -26.60 26.33
C LEU A 383 -23.07 -26.64 27.85
N TRP A 384 -23.86 -25.85 28.56
CA TRP A 384 -23.91 -25.88 30.02
C TRP A 384 -24.30 -27.26 30.55
N ARG A 385 -25.31 -27.91 29.95
CA ARG A 385 -25.73 -29.27 30.31
C ARG A 385 -24.65 -30.31 30.00
N LEU A 386 -23.96 -30.20 28.86
CA LEU A 386 -22.84 -31.07 28.49
C LEU A 386 -21.64 -30.91 29.43
N VAL A 387 -21.30 -29.66 29.78
CA VAL A 387 -20.25 -29.38 30.75
C VAL A 387 -20.65 -29.88 32.12
N SER A 388 -21.92 -29.72 32.54
CA SER A 388 -22.38 -30.23 33.84
C SER A 388 -22.46 -31.76 33.88
N THR A 389 -22.68 -32.45 32.76
CA THR A 389 -22.63 -33.92 32.71
C THR A 389 -21.21 -34.47 32.59
N LEU A 390 -20.31 -33.78 31.89
CA LEU A 390 -18.90 -34.18 31.74
C LEU A 390 -18.06 -33.84 32.97
N CYS A 391 -18.30 -32.69 33.61
CA CYS A 391 -17.62 -32.25 34.84
C CYS A 391 -18.37 -32.67 36.12
N GLY A 392 -19.63 -33.10 36.01
CA GLY A 392 -20.48 -33.53 37.12
C GLY A 392 -19.96 -34.70 37.96
N PRO A 393 -19.25 -35.72 37.41
CA PRO A 393 -18.70 -36.79 38.25
C PRO A 393 -17.49 -36.35 39.08
N CYS A 394 -16.80 -35.26 38.70
CA CYS A 394 -15.60 -34.78 39.42
C CYS A 394 -15.93 -33.80 40.56
N LEU A 395 -17.14 -33.23 40.57
CA LEU A 395 -17.62 -32.34 41.63
C LEU A 395 -18.69 -32.98 42.52
N ALA A 396 -19.02 -34.25 42.33
CA ALA A 396 -19.77 -35.01 43.31
C ALA A 396 -18.89 -35.14 44.58
N PRO A 397 -19.21 -34.43 45.67
CA PRO A 397 -18.48 -34.60 46.92
C PRO A 397 -18.77 -36.03 47.35
N ARG A 398 -17.73 -36.87 47.33
CA ARG A 398 -17.75 -38.10 48.12
C ARG A 398 -18.18 -37.68 49.51
N ALA A 399 -19.32 -38.20 49.93
CA ALA A 399 -19.92 -37.98 51.23
C ALA A 399 -18.86 -38.16 52.34
N ALA A 400 -18.29 -37.04 52.78
CA ALA A 400 -17.81 -36.86 54.14
C ALA A 400 -18.92 -36.00 54.78
N ALA A 401 -19.91 -36.64 55.40
CA ALA A 401 -19.83 -37.00 56.81
C ALA A 401 -19.42 -35.78 57.66
N SER A 402 -20.47 -35.17 58.22
CA SER A 402 -20.51 -34.48 59.51
C SER A 402 -19.65 -33.23 59.73
N CYS A 403 -20.29 -32.29 60.42
CA CYS A 403 -19.69 -31.20 61.20
C CYS A 403 -19.20 -29.99 60.42
N ALA A 404 -20.08 -28.99 60.29
CA ALA A 404 -19.99 -27.75 61.09
C ALA A 404 -20.77 -26.63 60.39
N ARG A 405 -21.84 -26.16 61.03
CA ARG A 405 -22.25 -24.75 60.90
C ARG A 405 -21.07 -23.90 61.38
N PRO A 406 -20.72 -22.82 60.67
CA PRO A 406 -20.96 -21.51 61.25
C PRO A 406 -21.27 -20.45 60.16
N PRO A 407 -21.25 -19.14 60.47
CA PRO A 407 -22.43 -18.37 60.83
C PRO A 407 -22.87 -17.42 59.70
N GLN A 408 -24.14 -17.03 59.77
CA GLN A 408 -24.65 -15.83 59.09
C GLN A 408 -23.87 -14.63 59.61
N HIS A 409 -23.07 -13.97 58.76
CA HIS A 409 -22.77 -12.55 58.89
C HIS A 409 -21.93 -12.03 57.69
N TRP A 410 -22.43 -10.92 57.09
CA TRP A 410 -21.74 -9.95 56.21
C TRP A 410 -21.61 -10.33 54.73
N ALA A 411 -21.71 -9.44 53.75
CA ALA A 411 -22.14 -8.04 53.67
C ALA A 411 -22.36 -7.74 52.18
N HIS A 412 -23.25 -6.79 51.89
CA HIS A 412 -23.41 -6.22 50.55
C HIS A 412 -22.12 -5.55 50.07
N SER A 413 -21.56 -5.99 48.93
CA SER A 413 -20.78 -5.11 48.06
C SER A 413 -21.41 -5.10 46.67
N LYS A 414 -22.09 -3.99 46.35
CA LYS A 414 -22.43 -3.64 44.97
C LYS A 414 -21.16 -3.13 44.30
N THR A 415 -20.65 -3.86 43.32
CA THR A 415 -19.63 -3.34 42.41
C THR A 415 -20.33 -2.87 41.15
N VAL A 416 -20.42 -1.55 40.99
CA VAL A 416 -20.81 -0.87 39.75
C VAL A 416 -19.59 -0.90 38.83
N ILE A 417 -19.73 -1.52 37.67
CA ILE A 417 -18.74 -1.41 36.58
C ILE A 417 -19.22 -0.30 35.66
N THR A 418 -18.59 0.87 35.77
CA THR A 418 -18.61 1.91 34.75
C THR A 418 -17.64 1.53 33.64
N VAL A 419 -18.15 1.42 32.42
CA VAL A 419 -17.35 1.30 31.20
C VAL A 419 -17.13 2.71 30.66
N THR A 420 -15.87 3.14 30.63
CA THR A 420 -15.39 4.28 29.81
C THR A 420 -14.68 3.75 28.59
#